data_AF-A0A9N9YLH3-F1
#
_entry.id   AF-A0A9N9YLH3-F1
#
_cell.length_a   1.000
_cell.length_b   1.000
_cell.length_c   1.000
_cell.angle_alpha   90.00
_cell.angle_beta   90.00
_cell.angle_gamma   90.00
#
_symmetry.space_group_name_H-M   'P 1'
#
loop_
_entity.id
_entity.type
_entity.pdbx_description
1 polymer ?
#
loop_
_entity_poly.entity_id
_entity_poly.type
_entity_poly.pdbx_seq_one_letter_code
_entity_poly.pdbx_strand_id
1 'polypeptide(L)'
;MYTSHNPDNVVAKQCFIARYVSQLPPVEQARELLDQFASVLHPSISILHIPSVYLVVENTYRTLVDGQEPTSTSLLLLFTVLAGAAQFWTPRLLERLDATRENAEVASETYINIALSIVENGHRRIEPSATALASILTLAHIVLDWDDSSVVRAVVLRSHCLSMARAMQVHRLDTATSTEERRVKGVDTVDVEVQRRVWWHMVASDWHV
;
A
#
# COMPACT_ATOMS: atom_id res chain seq x y z
N MET A 1 -25.94 -12.43 -13.61
CA MET A 1 -25.79 -12.34 -12.14
C MET A 1 -26.03 -10.90 -11.74
N TYR A 2 -27.20 -10.60 -11.18
CA TYR A 2 -27.55 -9.25 -10.74
C TYR A 2 -26.74 -8.91 -9.48
N THR A 3 -25.85 -7.93 -9.56
CA THR A 3 -25.33 -7.26 -8.36
C THR A 3 -26.45 -6.38 -7.81
N SER A 4 -27.15 -6.86 -6.78
CA SER A 4 -28.13 -6.02 -6.06
C SER A 4 -27.38 -4.85 -5.42
N HIS A 5 -27.76 -3.64 -5.82
CA HIS A 5 -27.27 -2.39 -5.24
C HIS A 5 -27.99 -2.21 -3.90
N ASN A 6 -27.50 -2.90 -2.85
CA ASN A 6 -28.07 -2.79 -1.51
C ASN A 6 -27.65 -1.43 -0.89
N PRO A 7 -28.58 -0.50 -0.64
CA PRO A 7 -28.28 0.83 -0.08
C PRO A 7 -27.58 0.77 1.29
N ASP A 8 -27.86 -0.26 2.10
CA ASP A 8 -27.23 -0.42 3.42
C ASP A 8 -25.72 -0.69 3.30
N ASN A 9 -25.29 -1.37 2.24
CA ASN A 9 -23.88 -1.64 1.96
C ASN A 9 -23.16 -0.38 1.46
N VAL A 10 -23.86 0.49 0.73
CA VAL A 10 -23.33 1.78 0.25
C VAL A 10 -23.09 2.74 1.42
N VAL A 11 -24.03 2.82 2.36
CA VAL A 11 -23.92 3.69 3.56
C VAL A 11 -22.83 3.20 4.50
N ALA A 12 -22.76 1.88 4.76
CA ALA A 12 -21.69 1.30 5.57
C ALA A 12 -20.30 1.55 4.97
N LYS A 13 -20.18 1.44 3.64
CA LYS A 13 -18.95 1.74 2.89
C LYS A 13 -18.52 3.20 3.02
N GLN A 14 -19.43 4.15 2.84
CA GLN A 14 -19.14 5.59 2.94
C GLN A 14 -18.68 5.97 4.35
N CYS A 15 -19.33 5.42 5.39
CA CYS A 15 -18.96 5.64 6.78
C CYS A 15 -17.54 5.13 7.10
N PHE A 16 -17.17 3.97 6.53
CA PHE A 16 -15.86 3.36 6.74
C PHE A 16 -14.72 4.16 6.11
N ILE A 17 -14.91 4.63 4.87
CA ILE A 17 -13.89 5.44 4.18
C ILE A 17 -13.75 6.81 4.84
N ALA A 18 -14.86 7.43 5.26
CA ALA A 18 -14.82 8.67 6.02
C ALA A 18 -13.99 8.52 7.32
N ARG A 19 -14.09 7.37 8.00
CA ARG A 19 -13.26 7.07 9.17
C ARG A 19 -11.77 6.98 8.85
N TYR A 20 -11.39 6.45 7.68
CA TYR A 20 -9.98 6.44 7.28
C TYR A 20 -9.49 7.83 6.91
N VAL A 21 -10.26 8.55 6.11
CA VAL A 21 -9.91 9.90 5.65
C VAL A 21 -9.71 10.84 6.84
N SER A 22 -10.46 10.69 7.93
CA SER A 22 -10.28 11.51 9.13
C SER A 22 -8.94 11.29 9.86
N GLN A 23 -8.21 10.23 9.52
CA GLN A 23 -6.89 9.95 10.08
C GLN A 23 -5.76 10.44 9.18
N LEU A 24 -6.06 10.98 7.99
CA LEU A 24 -5.05 11.51 7.10
C LEU A 24 -4.45 12.80 7.67
N PRO A 25 -3.12 12.94 7.68
CA PRO A 25 -2.49 14.20 8.03
C PRO A 25 -2.74 15.25 6.93
N PRO A 26 -2.48 16.53 7.19
CA PRO A 26 -2.44 17.55 6.14
C PRO A 26 -1.49 17.14 5.01
N VAL A 27 -1.83 17.52 3.76
CA VAL A 27 -1.05 17.11 2.56
C VAL A 27 0.44 17.46 2.67
N GLU A 28 0.78 18.59 3.29
CA GLU A 28 2.19 18.97 3.48
C GLU A 28 2.92 17.99 4.41
N GLN A 29 2.29 17.57 5.51
CA GLN A 29 2.86 16.55 6.40
C GLN A 29 2.92 15.17 5.71
N ALA A 30 1.96 14.86 4.85
CA ALA A 30 1.99 13.62 4.06
C ALA A 30 3.17 13.59 3.07
N ARG A 31 3.52 14.73 2.47
CA ARG A 31 4.71 14.87 1.62
C ARG A 31 5.99 14.67 2.42
N GLU A 32 6.06 15.24 3.62
CA GLU A 32 7.19 15.04 4.53
C GLU A 32 7.39 13.56 4.92
N LEU A 33 6.29 12.88 5.22
CA LEU A 33 6.30 11.44 5.51
C LEU A 33 6.69 10.63 4.27
N LEU A 34 6.25 11.01 3.07
CA LEU A 34 6.64 10.34 1.83
C LEU A 34 8.13 10.53 1.51
N ASP A 35 8.69 11.73 1.72
CA ASP A 35 10.12 11.99 1.60
C ASP A 35 10.92 11.11 2.58
N GLN A 36 10.45 11.01 3.83
CA GLN A 36 11.06 10.13 4.83
C GLN A 36 11.03 8.67 4.36
N PHE A 37 9.87 8.16 3.94
CA PHE A 37 9.70 6.80 3.45
C PHE A 37 10.68 6.50 2.31
N ALA A 38 10.78 7.42 1.33
CA ALA A 38 11.67 7.28 0.19
C ALA A 38 13.16 7.27 0.60
N SER A 39 13.52 7.98 1.67
CA SER A 39 14.91 8.08 2.13
C SER A 39 15.36 6.93 3.04
N VAL A 40 14.47 6.40 3.89
CA VAL A 40 14.83 5.43 4.93
C VAL A 40 14.40 4.01 4.60
N LEU A 41 13.18 3.83 4.08
CA LEU A 41 12.60 2.49 3.91
C LEU A 41 12.72 1.96 2.48
N HIS A 42 12.60 2.84 1.48
CA HIS A 42 12.73 2.44 0.07
C HIS A 42 14.07 1.78 -0.27
N PRO A 43 15.24 2.22 0.24
CA PRO A 43 16.51 1.55 -0.04
C PRO A 43 16.55 0.08 0.42
N SER A 44 15.82 -0.26 1.48
CA SER A 44 15.80 -1.62 2.05
C SER A 44 14.86 -2.57 1.31
N ILE A 45 13.71 -2.07 0.83
CA ILE A 45 12.65 -2.90 0.24
C ILE A 45 12.60 -2.75 -1.29
N SER A 46 12.78 -1.53 -1.80
CA SER A 46 12.85 -1.16 -3.23
C SER A 46 11.73 -1.68 -4.14
N ILE A 47 10.58 -2.09 -3.59
CA ILE A 47 9.45 -2.62 -4.36
C ILE A 47 8.68 -1.51 -5.09
N LEU A 48 8.44 -0.38 -4.42
CA LEU A 48 7.63 0.72 -4.95
C LEU A 48 8.40 1.56 -5.97
N HIS A 49 7.69 2.08 -6.98
CA HIS A 49 8.21 3.12 -7.86
C HIS A 49 7.86 4.49 -7.28
N ILE A 50 8.85 5.13 -6.64
CA ILE A 50 8.66 6.36 -5.87
C ILE A 50 7.92 7.48 -6.63
N PRO A 51 8.27 7.83 -7.90
CA PRO A 51 7.51 8.84 -8.63
C PRO A 51 6.01 8.52 -8.78
N SER A 52 5.67 7.26 -9.01
CA SER A 52 4.25 6.83 -9.06
C SER A 52 3.58 6.93 -7.70
N VAL A 53 4.31 6.68 -6.60
CA VAL A 53 3.77 6.86 -5.25
C VAL A 53 3.42 8.32 -5.00
N TYR A 54 4.30 9.28 -5.31
CA TYR A 54 3.97 10.72 -5.22
C TYR A 54 2.70 11.05 -5.98
N LEU A 55 2.58 10.60 -7.23
CA LEU A 55 1.38 10.85 -8.04
C LEU A 55 0.11 10.28 -7.40
N VAL A 56 0.17 9.06 -6.85
CA VAL A 56 -0.99 8.45 -6.19
C VAL A 56 -1.36 9.22 -4.91
N VAL A 57 -0.38 9.64 -4.11
CA VAL A 57 -0.62 10.44 -2.90
C VAL A 57 -1.28 11.78 -3.26
N GLU A 58 -0.69 12.54 -4.18
CA GLU A 58 -1.23 13.84 -4.63
C GLU A 58 -2.63 13.69 -5.21
N ASN A 59 -2.84 12.70 -6.08
CA ASN A 59 -4.16 12.44 -6.67
C ASN A 59 -5.18 12.03 -5.60
N THR A 60 -4.77 11.31 -4.56
CA THR A 60 -5.65 10.92 -3.45
C THR A 60 -6.11 12.14 -2.68
N TYR A 61 -5.21 13.04 -2.31
CA TYR A 61 -5.58 14.30 -1.64
C TYR A 61 -6.44 15.20 -2.55
N ARG A 62 -6.13 15.31 -3.84
CA ARG A 62 -6.98 16.07 -4.78
C ARG A 62 -8.39 15.48 -4.89
N THR A 63 -8.51 14.16 -4.99
CA THR A 63 -9.81 13.46 -5.02
C THR A 63 -10.64 13.81 -3.79
N LEU A 64 -10.02 13.90 -2.61
CA LEU A 64 -10.69 14.30 -1.38
C LEU A 64 -11.16 15.77 -1.40
N VAL A 65 -10.32 16.68 -1.91
CA VAL A 65 -10.68 18.10 -2.07
C VAL A 65 -11.87 18.27 -3.03
N ASP A 66 -11.92 17.47 -4.09
CA ASP A 66 -13.02 17.45 -5.07
C ASP A 66 -14.30 16.78 -4.53
N GLY A 67 -14.33 16.38 -3.24
CA GLY A 67 -15.46 15.71 -2.60
C GLY A 67 -15.71 14.30 -3.10
N GLN A 68 -14.74 13.69 -3.80
CA GLN A 68 -14.83 12.35 -4.34
C GLN A 68 -14.23 11.31 -3.39
N GLU A 69 -14.66 10.05 -3.54
CA GLU A 69 -14.17 8.94 -2.72
C GLU A 69 -12.89 8.33 -3.33
N PRO A 70 -11.76 8.31 -2.62
CA PRO A 70 -10.56 7.61 -3.09
C PRO A 70 -10.76 6.11 -3.22
N THR A 71 -9.96 5.47 -4.08
CA THR A 71 -9.99 4.01 -4.21
C THR A 71 -9.35 3.35 -2.98
N SER A 72 -9.79 2.12 -2.66
CA SER A 72 -9.15 1.33 -1.60
C SER A 72 -7.67 1.08 -1.86
N THR A 73 -7.27 0.88 -3.12
CA THR A 73 -5.86 0.70 -3.49
C THR A 73 -5.05 1.96 -3.21
N SER A 74 -5.59 3.14 -3.54
CA SER A 74 -4.92 4.43 -3.28
C SER A 74 -4.77 4.69 -1.78
N LEU A 75 -5.83 4.43 -1.00
CA LEU A 75 -5.77 4.55 0.47
C LEU A 75 -4.81 3.53 1.08
N LEU A 76 -4.80 2.29 0.59
CA LEU A 76 -3.87 1.27 1.06
C LEU A 76 -2.43 1.71 0.84
N LEU A 77 -2.10 2.19 -0.36
CA LEU A 77 -0.75 2.69 -0.65
C LEU A 77 -0.40 3.86 0.28
N LEU A 78 -1.29 4.84 0.40
CA LEU A 78 -1.08 6.02 1.23
C LEU A 78 -0.82 5.63 2.69
N PHE A 79 -1.71 4.86 3.31
CA PHE A 79 -1.52 4.44 4.70
C PHE A 79 -0.30 3.53 4.90
N THR A 80 0.05 2.70 3.92
CA THR A 80 1.28 1.88 3.99
C THR A 80 2.54 2.75 4.01
N VAL A 81 2.59 3.78 3.17
CA VAL A 81 3.71 4.75 3.14
C VAL A 81 3.78 5.55 4.43
N LEU A 82 2.65 6.08 4.89
CA LEU A 82 2.60 6.86 6.14
C LEU A 82 2.99 6.00 7.35
N ALA A 83 2.52 4.74 7.41
CA ALA A 83 2.91 3.77 8.42
C ALA A 83 4.42 3.55 8.43
N GLY A 84 5.03 3.24 7.29
CA GLY A 84 6.48 3.03 7.19
C GLY A 84 7.27 4.28 7.59
N ALA A 85 6.85 5.46 7.15
CA ALA A 85 7.50 6.72 7.50
C ALA A 85 7.46 7.00 9.02
N ALA A 86 6.31 6.75 9.64
CA ALA A 86 6.10 6.96 11.07
C ALA A 86 6.81 5.90 11.92
N GLN A 87 6.84 4.63 11.49
CA GLN A 87 7.55 3.56 12.20
C GLN A 87 9.06 3.76 12.18
N PHE A 88 9.60 4.09 11.01
CA PHE A 88 11.03 4.33 10.79
C PHE A 88 11.32 5.83 10.83
N TRP A 89 10.84 6.51 11.87
CA TRP A 89 11.04 7.95 12.07
C TRP A 89 12.52 8.29 12.28
N THR A 90 12.89 9.53 11.99
CA THR A 90 14.22 10.09 12.29
C THR A 90 14.08 11.38 13.11
N PRO A 91 15.11 11.79 13.87
CA PRO A 91 15.07 13.09 14.57
C PRO A 91 14.74 14.26 13.64
N ARG A 92 15.21 14.22 12.39
CA ARG A 92 14.92 15.23 11.38
C ARG A 92 13.45 15.26 10.99
N LEU A 93 12.81 14.10 10.82
CA LEU A 93 11.37 14.05 10.53
C LEU A 93 10.56 14.63 11.70
N LEU A 94 10.90 14.23 12.94
CA LEU A 94 10.23 14.71 14.14
C LEU A 94 10.32 16.24 14.27
N GLU A 95 11.50 16.81 14.03
CA GLU A 95 11.71 18.26 14.02
C GLU A 95 10.89 18.96 12.94
N ARG A 96 10.85 18.43 11.71
CA ARG A 96 10.05 19.02 10.60
C ARG A 96 8.55 18.99 10.87
N LEU A 97 8.06 17.99 11.60
CA LEU A 97 6.65 17.82 11.90
C LEU A 97 6.22 18.40 13.26
N ASP A 98 7.17 18.97 14.03
CA ASP A 98 6.95 19.38 15.43
C ASP A 98 6.30 18.25 16.26
N ALA A 99 6.83 17.04 16.09
CA ALA A 99 6.27 15.81 16.65
C ALA A 99 7.24 15.14 17.63
N THR A 100 6.69 14.40 18.59
CA THR A 100 7.49 13.54 19.48
C THR A 100 7.60 12.12 18.94
N ARG A 101 8.49 11.32 19.55
CA ARG A 101 8.57 9.88 19.29
C ARG A 101 7.23 9.19 19.53
N GLU A 102 6.56 9.53 20.63
CA GLU A 102 5.26 8.96 21.00
C GLU A 102 4.19 9.31 19.96
N ASN A 103 4.23 10.53 19.38
CA ASN A 103 3.33 10.87 18.27
C ASN A 103 3.58 9.99 17.05
N ALA A 104 4.85 9.71 16.71
CA ALA A 104 5.20 8.85 15.59
C ALA A 104 4.78 7.39 15.82
N GLU A 105 4.98 6.86 17.03
CA GLU A 105 4.55 5.50 17.40
C GLU A 105 3.03 5.34 17.31
N VAL A 106 2.25 6.29 17.85
CA VAL A 106 0.78 6.30 17.76
C VAL A 106 0.31 6.43 16.31
N ALA A 107 0.94 7.31 15.53
CA ALA A 107 0.62 7.48 14.11
C ALA A 107 0.90 6.19 13.32
N SER A 108 2.06 5.58 13.54
CA SER A 108 2.45 4.31 12.93
C SER A 108 1.43 3.22 13.22
N GLU A 109 1.11 2.98 14.49
CA GLU A 109 0.10 2.01 14.90
C GLU A 109 -1.26 2.28 14.23
N THR A 110 -1.69 3.54 14.21
CA THR A 110 -2.96 3.94 13.58
C THR A 110 -2.97 3.62 12.10
N TYR A 111 -1.90 3.98 11.37
CA TYR A 111 -1.79 3.77 9.93
C TYR A 111 -1.65 2.29 9.55
N ILE A 112 -0.89 1.51 10.32
CA ILE A 112 -0.78 0.05 10.15
C ILE A 112 -2.16 -0.59 10.31
N ASN A 113 -2.87 -0.27 11.39
CA ASN A 113 -4.19 -0.83 11.64
C ASN A 113 -5.19 -0.50 10.53
N ILE A 114 -5.17 0.73 10.00
CA ILE A 114 -6.00 1.12 8.86
C ILE A 114 -5.62 0.36 7.58
N ALA A 115 -4.32 0.23 7.30
CA ALA A 115 -3.84 -0.49 6.12
C ALA A 115 -4.23 -1.97 6.19
N LEU A 116 -4.06 -2.62 7.36
CA LEU A 116 -4.52 -3.99 7.63
C LEU A 116 -6.03 -4.11 7.41
N SER A 117 -6.82 -3.21 7.98
CA SER A 117 -8.28 -3.26 7.82
C SER A 117 -8.72 -2.99 6.39
N ILE A 118 -7.96 -2.27 5.56
CA ILE A 118 -8.23 -2.16 4.11
C ILE A 118 -8.01 -3.50 3.40
N VAL A 119 -6.96 -4.26 3.77
CA VAL A 119 -6.66 -5.57 3.17
C VAL A 119 -7.66 -6.64 3.61
N GLU A 120 -8.05 -6.62 4.88
CA GLU A 120 -8.93 -7.62 5.50
C GLU A 120 -10.41 -7.38 5.22
N ASN A 121 -10.81 -6.19 4.77
CA ASN A 121 -12.22 -5.85 4.60
C ASN A 121 -12.90 -6.70 3.51
N GLY A 122 -13.68 -7.70 3.96
CA GLY A 122 -14.43 -8.62 3.11
C GLY A 122 -15.53 -7.99 2.26
N HIS A 123 -15.93 -6.74 2.51
CA HIS A 123 -16.97 -6.06 1.74
C HIS A 123 -16.46 -5.39 0.45
N ARG A 124 -15.15 -5.12 0.34
CA ARG A 124 -14.54 -4.52 -0.84
C ARG A 124 -13.21 -5.19 -1.14
N ARG A 125 -13.22 -6.18 -2.04
CA ARG A 125 -11.98 -6.76 -2.55
C ARG A 125 -11.17 -5.66 -3.23
N ILE A 126 -9.92 -5.52 -2.82
CA ILE A 126 -8.95 -4.70 -3.55
C ILE A 126 -8.77 -5.35 -4.93
N GLU A 127 -9.01 -4.57 -5.98
CA GLU A 127 -8.80 -5.04 -7.35
C GLU A 127 -7.31 -5.38 -7.55
N PRO A 128 -6.99 -6.57 -8.11
CA PRO A 128 -5.61 -6.94 -8.38
C PRO A 128 -4.91 -5.91 -9.27
N SER A 129 -3.83 -5.33 -8.77
CA SER A 129 -3.03 -4.32 -9.48
C SER A 129 -1.59 -4.31 -8.97
N ALA A 130 -0.66 -3.75 -9.76
CA ALA A 130 0.74 -3.63 -9.35
C ALA A 130 0.88 -2.80 -8.06
N THR A 131 0.11 -1.71 -7.94
CA THR A 131 0.05 -0.88 -6.74
C THR A 131 -0.47 -1.64 -5.52
N ALA A 132 -1.55 -2.42 -5.66
CA ALA A 132 -2.09 -3.21 -4.56
C ALA A 132 -1.07 -4.25 -4.08
N LEU A 133 -0.48 -5.00 -5.00
CA LEU A 133 0.56 -5.98 -4.71
C LEU A 133 1.74 -5.35 -3.96
N ALA A 134 2.28 -4.26 -4.49
CA ALA A 134 3.41 -3.57 -3.91
C ALA A 134 3.10 -3.01 -2.52
N SER A 135 1.89 -2.49 -2.32
CA SER A 135 1.46 -1.94 -1.03
C SER A 135 1.31 -3.06 0.02
N ILE A 136 0.66 -4.18 -0.33
CA ILE A 136 0.49 -5.32 0.59
C ILE A 136 1.85 -5.89 0.99
N LEU A 137 2.77 -6.07 0.04
CA LEU A 137 4.08 -6.62 0.33
C LEU A 137 4.95 -5.66 1.15
N THR A 138 4.86 -4.35 0.89
CA THR A 138 5.53 -3.32 1.70
C THR A 138 4.97 -3.31 3.12
N LEU A 139 3.64 -3.39 3.28
CA LEU A 139 3.00 -3.49 4.59
C LEU A 139 3.45 -4.75 5.34
N ALA A 140 3.59 -5.89 4.65
CA ALA A 140 4.08 -7.12 5.26
C ALA A 140 5.51 -6.97 5.81
N HIS A 141 6.35 -6.14 5.20
CA HIS A 141 7.68 -5.83 5.71
C HIS A 141 7.60 -4.92 6.94
N ILE A 142 6.83 -3.83 6.85
CA ILE A 142 6.62 -2.87 7.96
C ILE A 142 6.09 -3.59 9.21
N VAL A 143 5.11 -4.48 9.03
CA VAL A 143 4.49 -5.21 10.13
C VAL A 143 5.47 -6.15 10.83
N LEU A 144 6.48 -6.72 10.14
CA LEU A 144 7.46 -7.62 10.78
C LEU A 144 8.20 -6.95 11.95
N ASP A 145 8.47 -5.65 11.84
CA ASP A 145 9.20 -4.89 12.85
C ASP A 145 8.26 -4.15 13.83
N TRP A 146 6.96 -4.49 13.86
CA TRP A 146 5.95 -3.71 14.59
C TRP A 146 5.62 -4.22 16.01
N ASP A 147 5.29 -5.50 16.19
CA ASP A 147 4.97 -6.07 17.51
C ASP A 147 5.35 -7.57 17.63
N ASP A 148 5.18 -8.18 18.80
CA ASP A 148 5.52 -9.60 19.04
C ASP A 148 4.63 -10.62 18.27
N SER A 149 3.44 -10.19 17.82
CA SER A 149 2.49 -10.97 16.98
C SER A 149 2.62 -10.69 15.48
N SER A 150 3.57 -9.82 15.10
CA SER A 150 3.87 -9.36 13.74
C SER A 150 4.05 -10.47 12.71
N VAL A 151 4.70 -11.57 13.09
CA VAL A 151 5.09 -12.65 12.17
C VAL A 151 3.86 -13.28 11.52
N VAL A 152 2.82 -13.58 12.29
CA VAL A 152 1.59 -14.20 11.76
C VAL A 152 0.89 -13.24 10.79
N ARG A 153 0.75 -11.96 11.16
CA ARG A 153 0.14 -10.95 10.29
C ARG A 153 0.93 -10.79 8.99
N ALA A 154 2.25 -10.73 9.07
CA ALA A 154 3.12 -10.61 7.91
C ALA A 154 3.04 -11.84 6.99
N VAL A 155 2.92 -13.06 7.53
CA VAL A 155 2.71 -14.30 6.76
C VAL A 155 1.34 -14.29 6.05
N VAL A 156 0.29 -13.82 6.72
CA VAL A 156 -1.05 -13.67 6.11
C VAL A 156 -1.00 -12.67 4.95
N LEU A 157 -0.38 -11.51 5.14
CA LEU A 157 -0.21 -10.50 4.08
C LEU A 157 0.59 -11.05 2.88
N ARG A 158 1.69 -11.78 3.13
CA ARG A 158 2.46 -12.45 2.08
C ARG A 158 1.63 -13.49 1.32
N SER A 159 0.78 -14.25 2.02
CA SER A 159 -0.12 -15.23 1.41
C SER A 159 -1.18 -14.56 0.52
N HIS A 160 -1.72 -13.41 0.96
CA HIS A 160 -2.60 -12.56 0.15
C HIS A 160 -1.88 -12.05 -1.11
N CYS A 161 -0.64 -11.55 -0.96
CA CYS A 161 0.17 -11.07 -2.07
C CYS A 161 0.47 -12.18 -3.09
N LEU A 162 0.84 -13.38 -2.63
CA LEU A 162 1.07 -14.55 -3.49
C LEU A 162 -0.19 -14.94 -4.28
N SER A 163 -1.34 -14.96 -3.61
CA SER A 163 -2.63 -15.28 -4.23
C SER A 163 -2.99 -14.26 -5.31
N MET A 164 -2.83 -12.97 -5.03
CA MET A 164 -3.06 -11.90 -5.99
C MET A 164 -2.07 -11.95 -7.17
N ALA A 165 -0.79 -12.21 -6.90
CA ALA A 165 0.24 -12.31 -7.94
C ALA A 165 0.00 -13.48 -8.89
N ARG A 166 -0.51 -14.61 -8.37
CA ARG A 166 -0.95 -15.75 -9.19
C ARG A 166 -2.17 -15.41 -10.03
N ALA A 167 -3.17 -14.72 -9.46
CA ALA A 167 -4.35 -14.26 -10.20
C ALA A 167 -3.95 -13.33 -11.36
N MET A 168 -2.97 -12.46 -11.14
CA MET A 168 -2.40 -11.56 -12.15
C MET A 168 -1.37 -12.22 -13.08
N GLN A 169 -1.09 -13.52 -12.92
CA GLN A 169 -0.08 -14.25 -13.71
C GLN A 169 1.33 -13.63 -13.65
N VAL A 170 1.68 -12.96 -12.56
CA VAL A 170 3.00 -12.30 -12.39
C VAL A 170 4.15 -13.31 -12.50
N HIS A 171 3.96 -14.53 -12.01
CA HIS A 171 4.91 -15.64 -12.16
C HIS A 171 5.20 -16.03 -13.63
N ARG A 172 4.44 -15.51 -14.60
CA ARG A 172 4.61 -15.72 -16.05
C ARG A 172 4.89 -14.42 -16.79
N LEU A 173 5.26 -13.36 -16.07
CA LEU A 173 5.43 -12.03 -16.63
C LEU A 173 6.46 -12.04 -17.76
N ASP A 174 7.57 -12.76 -17.61
CA ASP A 174 8.69 -12.74 -18.57
C ASP A 174 8.69 -13.92 -19.57
N THR A 175 7.55 -14.61 -19.76
CA THR A 175 7.44 -15.60 -20.84
C THR A 175 7.46 -14.94 -22.22
N ALA A 176 7.89 -15.67 -23.25
CA ALA A 176 7.89 -15.17 -24.63
C ALA A 176 6.49 -14.72 -25.07
N THR A 177 5.46 -15.50 -24.75
CA THR A 177 4.06 -15.16 -25.03
C THR A 177 3.64 -13.86 -24.33
N SER A 178 3.85 -13.75 -23.02
CA SER A 178 3.49 -12.54 -22.26
C SER A 178 4.22 -11.29 -22.76
N THR A 179 5.48 -11.45 -23.18
CA THR A 179 6.29 -10.34 -23.70
C THR A 179 5.78 -9.88 -25.05
N GLU A 180 5.47 -10.80 -25.97
CA GLU A 180 4.90 -10.46 -27.28
C GLU A 180 3.52 -9.83 -27.15
N GLU A 181 2.66 -10.35 -26.26
CA GLU A 181 1.35 -9.76 -26.00
C GLU A 181 1.45 -8.31 -25.51
N ARG A 182 2.39 -8.00 -24.61
CA ARG A 182 2.64 -6.63 -24.15
C ARG A 182 3.19 -5.75 -25.26
N ARG A 183 4.06 -6.28 -26.12
CA ARG A 183 4.59 -5.56 -27.27
C ARG A 183 3.47 -5.14 -28.23
N VAL A 184 2.48 -6.00 -28.44
CA VAL A 184 1.34 -5.74 -29.33
C VAL A 184 0.30 -4.81 -28.70
N LYS A 185 -0.08 -5.04 -27.44
CA LYS A 185 -1.17 -4.31 -26.78
C LYS A 185 -0.73 -2.96 -26.19
N GLY A 186 0.57 -2.76 -26.01
CA GLY A 186 1.10 -1.70 -25.16
C GLY A 186 0.91 -2.05 -23.68
N VAL A 187 1.79 -1.52 -22.83
CA VAL A 187 1.73 -1.74 -21.38
C VAL A 187 2.37 -0.57 -20.65
N ASP A 188 1.93 -0.32 -19.43
CA ASP A 188 2.69 0.52 -18.50
C ASP A 188 3.94 -0.25 -18.05
N THR A 189 5.10 0.22 -18.49
CA THR A 189 6.40 -0.38 -18.15
C THR A 189 6.71 -0.30 -16.66
N VAL A 190 6.21 0.71 -15.96
CA VAL A 190 6.38 0.86 -14.51
C VAL A 190 5.63 -0.24 -13.78
N ASP A 191 4.38 -0.50 -14.17
CA ASP A 191 3.57 -1.57 -13.56
C ASP A 191 4.21 -2.95 -13.75
N VAL A 192 4.73 -3.22 -14.95
CA VAL A 192 5.46 -4.47 -15.24
C VAL A 192 6.68 -4.60 -14.33
N GLU A 193 7.46 -3.53 -14.19
CA GLU A 193 8.66 -3.56 -13.36
C GLU A 193 8.34 -3.69 -11.86
N VAL A 194 7.29 -3.03 -11.37
CA VAL A 194 6.81 -3.19 -9.99
C VAL A 194 6.34 -4.63 -9.74
N GLN A 195 5.59 -5.23 -10.68
CA GLN A 195 5.18 -6.63 -10.59
C GLN A 195 6.40 -7.57 -10.53
N ARG A 196 7.42 -7.31 -11.36
CA ARG A 196 8.68 -8.08 -11.36
C ARG A 196 9.39 -7.98 -10.00
N ARG A 197 9.52 -6.78 -9.44
CA ARG A 197 10.13 -6.56 -8.11
C ARG A 197 9.37 -7.27 -7.00
N VAL A 198 8.04 -7.17 -7.00
CA VAL A 198 7.18 -7.89 -6.06
C VAL A 198 7.44 -9.39 -6.11
N TRP A 199 7.46 -9.97 -7.32
CA TRP A 199 7.70 -11.40 -7.50
C TRP A 199 9.06 -11.85 -6.97
N TRP A 200 10.13 -11.17 -7.37
CA TRP A 200 11.46 -11.50 -6.91
C TRP A 200 11.64 -11.31 -5.41
N HIS A 201 11.03 -10.26 -4.83
CA HIS A 201 11.06 -10.07 -3.38
C HIS A 201 10.31 -11.19 -2.65
N MET A 202 9.14 -11.62 -3.13
CA MET A 202 8.41 -12.74 -2.51
C MET A 202 9.24 -14.02 -2.54
N VAL A 203 9.79 -14.39 -3.70
CA VAL A 203 10.64 -15.58 -3.86
C VAL A 203 11.91 -15.46 -3.03
N ALA A 204 12.53 -14.28 -2.93
CA ALA A 204 13.69 -14.08 -2.08
C ALA A 204 13.37 -14.01 -0.57
N SER A 205 12.10 -13.98 -0.18
CA SER A 205 11.68 -13.97 1.23
C SER A 205 11.10 -15.29 1.70
N ASP A 206 10.88 -16.25 0.79
CA ASP A 206 10.25 -17.53 1.10
C ASP A 206 11.15 -18.49 1.91
N TRP A 207 12.46 -18.30 1.82
CA TRP A 207 13.47 -19.09 2.50
C TRP A 207 13.81 -18.59 3.90
N HIS A 208 13.31 -17.40 4.28
CA HIS A 208 13.57 -16.76 5.57
C HIS A 208 12.59 -17.19 6.68
N VAL A 209 12.11 -18.44 6.66
CA VAL A 209 11.25 -19.01 7.72
C VAL A 209 12.09 -19.66 8.81
#